data_AF-A0A2S7Z198-F1
#
_entry.id   AF-A0A2S7Z198-F1
#
_cell.length_a   1.000
_cell.length_b   1.000
_cell.length_c   1.000
_cell.angle_alpha   90.00
_cell.angle_beta   90.00
_cell.angle_gamma   90.00
#
_symmetry.space_group_name_H-M   'P 1'
#
loop_
_entity.id
_entity.type
_entity.pdbx_description
1 polymer ?
#
loop_
_entity_poly.entity_id
_entity_poly.type
_entity_poly.pdbx_seq_one_letter_code
_entity_poly.pdbx_strand_id
1 'polypeptide(L)'
;MKKILLLLVTILLICCISGCGNKSVEDIQGQYTNTKDNLKDGQIKEYFIDVIDKDTYFFNDPSMELNFIIKRHNDDLNKDYYELKHVYVNKKTFEIKSNMGAVIGKFNPDNGDVLFNDVNYTYKDKTIPNPEDTKYTMDTLFSNLMDANLPKYQHSYSHLPNSILIRQTIYY
;
A
#
# COMPACT_ATOMS: atom_id res chain seq x y z
N MET A 1 7.29 -55.13 0.12
CA MET A 1 7.80 -54.13 1.09
C MET A 1 8.61 -53.00 0.44
N LYS A 2 9.62 -53.28 -0.40
CA LYS A 2 10.42 -52.22 -1.09
C LYS A 2 9.59 -51.22 -1.93
N LYS A 3 8.54 -51.68 -2.63
CA LYS A 3 7.68 -50.81 -3.46
C LYS A 3 6.78 -49.86 -2.67
N ILE A 4 6.35 -50.25 -1.46
CA ILE A 4 5.51 -49.43 -0.58
C ILE A 4 6.35 -48.39 0.15
N LEU A 5 7.57 -48.76 0.57
CA LEU A 5 8.52 -47.82 1.16
C LEU A 5 8.93 -46.73 0.15
N LEU A 6 9.15 -47.10 -1.12
CA LEU A 6 9.47 -46.14 -2.19
C LEU A 6 8.32 -45.15 -2.43
N LEU A 7 7.07 -45.63 -2.41
CA LEU A 7 5.87 -44.80 -2.59
C LEU A 7 5.71 -43.76 -1.47
N LEU A 8 5.91 -44.19 -0.21
CA LEU A 8 5.85 -43.30 0.96
C LEU A 8 6.95 -42.23 0.94
N VAL A 9 8.17 -42.60 0.56
CA VAL A 9 9.29 -41.64 0.43
C VAL A 9 9.02 -40.64 -0.71
N THR A 10 8.43 -41.05 -1.84
CA THR A 10 8.07 -40.13 -2.93
C THR A 10 6.96 -39.14 -2.54
N ILE A 11 5.96 -39.57 -1.78
CA ILE A 11 4.88 -38.67 -1.31
C ILE A 11 5.43 -37.66 -0.30
N LEU A 12 6.29 -38.10 0.62
CA LEU A 12 6.94 -37.21 1.58
C LEU A 12 7.85 -36.20 0.88
N LEU A 13 8.57 -36.63 -0.17
CA LEU A 13 9.41 -35.74 -0.98
C LEU A 13 8.56 -34.66 -1.67
N ILE A 14 7.43 -35.02 -2.30
CA ILE A 14 6.51 -34.08 -2.96
C ILE A 14 5.95 -33.06 -1.95
N CYS A 15 5.62 -33.48 -0.73
CA CYS A 15 5.20 -32.57 0.34
C CYS A 15 6.32 -31.64 0.84
N CYS A 16 7.59 -32.02 0.67
CA CYS A 16 8.75 -31.18 1.02
C CYS A 16 9.14 -30.19 -0.08
N ILE A 17 8.77 -30.43 -1.35
CA ILE A 17 9.01 -29.48 -2.47
C ILE A 17 7.86 -28.48 -2.64
N SER A 18 6.68 -28.74 -2.07
CA SER A 18 5.60 -27.74 -1.94
C SER A 18 5.82 -26.77 -0.76
N GLY A 19 6.97 -26.87 -0.08
CA GLY A 19 7.37 -26.06 1.06
C GLY A 19 8.10 -24.77 0.70
N CYS A 20 7.42 -23.88 -0.03
CA CYS A 20 7.52 -22.41 0.01
C CYS A 20 6.61 -21.95 -1.13
N GLY A 21 5.34 -21.67 -0.83
CA GLY A 21 4.37 -21.31 -1.87
C GLY A 21 4.77 -19.97 -2.48
N ASN A 22 5.43 -19.99 -3.64
CA ASN A 22 5.70 -18.78 -4.41
C ASN A 22 4.36 -18.05 -4.62
N LYS A 23 4.28 -16.84 -4.10
CA LYS A 23 3.16 -15.93 -4.30
C LYS A 23 3.14 -15.47 -5.74
N SER A 24 1.94 -15.29 -6.28
CA SER A 24 1.77 -14.60 -7.55
C SER A 24 1.46 -13.12 -7.29
N VAL A 25 1.53 -12.29 -8.32
CA VAL A 25 1.09 -10.88 -8.23
C VAL A 25 -0.39 -10.78 -7.85
N GLU A 26 -1.18 -11.84 -8.09
CA GLU A 26 -2.59 -11.88 -7.71
C GLU A 26 -2.77 -11.95 -6.18
N ASP A 27 -1.73 -12.33 -5.44
CA ASP A 27 -1.71 -12.35 -3.98
C ASP A 27 -1.30 -10.99 -3.37
N ILE A 28 -1.02 -9.96 -4.18
CA ILE A 28 -0.53 -8.65 -3.70
C ILE A 28 -1.56 -7.87 -2.88
N GLN A 29 -2.85 -8.21 -2.96
CA GLN A 29 -3.90 -7.50 -2.24
C GLN A 29 -3.85 -7.79 -0.73
N GLY A 30 -3.87 -6.73 0.08
CA GLY A 30 -3.94 -6.88 1.53
C GLY A 30 -3.30 -5.73 2.32
N GLN A 31 -3.11 -5.99 3.61
CA GLN A 31 -2.47 -5.09 4.55
C GLN A 31 -0.96 -5.37 4.65
N TYR A 32 -0.19 -4.31 4.82
CA TYR A 32 1.25 -4.32 4.93
C TYR A 32 1.74 -3.56 6.16
N THR A 33 2.97 -3.85 6.58
CA THR A 33 3.66 -3.16 7.66
C THR A 33 5.01 -2.63 7.19
N ASN A 34 5.47 -1.53 7.78
CA ASN A 34 6.79 -0.95 7.54
C ASN A 34 7.50 -0.73 8.88
N THR A 35 8.70 -1.29 9.03
CA THR A 35 9.50 -1.21 10.26
C THR A 35 10.38 0.05 10.35
N LYS A 36 10.51 0.83 9.26
CA LYS A 36 11.28 2.10 9.27
C LYS A 36 10.52 3.26 9.91
N ASP A 37 9.20 3.16 10.08
CA ASP A 37 8.43 4.26 10.66
C ASP A 37 8.55 4.25 12.18
N ASN A 38 9.32 5.20 12.71
CA ASN A 38 9.27 5.55 14.14
C ASN A 38 8.04 6.44 14.39
N LEU A 39 6.87 5.82 14.49
CA LEU A 39 5.64 6.53 14.83
C LEU A 39 5.70 7.00 16.29
N LYS A 40 5.28 8.25 16.55
CA LYS A 40 5.05 8.73 17.92
C LYS A 40 3.82 8.02 18.51
N ASP A 41 3.73 7.96 19.84
CA ASP A 41 2.54 7.45 20.52
C ASP A 41 1.26 8.13 20.00
N GLY A 42 0.29 7.34 19.56
CA GLY A 42 -0.98 7.81 19.00
C GLY A 42 -0.99 8.01 17.47
N GLN A 43 0.16 7.99 16.79
CA GLN A 43 0.17 8.11 15.33
C GLN A 43 -0.26 6.81 14.65
N ILE A 44 -1.29 6.90 13.82
CA ILE A 44 -1.76 5.79 12.98
C ILE A 44 -1.12 5.93 11.59
N LYS A 45 -0.47 4.86 11.13
CA LYS A 45 -0.03 4.71 9.75
C LYS A 45 -0.19 3.25 9.33
N GLU A 46 -1.19 3.00 8.50
CA GLU A 46 -1.47 1.66 7.98
C GLU A 46 -1.35 1.65 6.45
N TYR A 47 -0.87 0.54 5.91
CA TYR A 47 -0.58 0.39 4.50
C TYR A 47 -1.42 -0.72 3.91
N PHE A 48 -2.01 -0.45 2.75
CA PHE A 48 -2.80 -1.43 2.04
C PHE A 48 -2.49 -1.38 0.55
N ILE A 49 -2.66 -2.51 -0.11
CA ILE A 49 -2.75 -2.57 -1.58
C ILE A 49 -4.12 -3.13 -1.91
N ASP A 50 -4.86 -2.37 -2.72
CA ASP A 50 -6.13 -2.79 -3.30
C ASP A 50 -5.99 -2.94 -4.81
N VAL A 51 -6.63 -3.95 -5.38
CA VAL A 51 -6.56 -4.26 -6.82
C VAL A 51 -7.78 -3.69 -7.51
N ILE A 52 -7.55 -2.81 -8.48
CA ILE A 52 -8.60 -2.16 -9.28
C ILE A 52 -8.96 -3.04 -10.48
N ASP A 53 -7.95 -3.46 -11.24
CA ASP A 53 -8.10 -4.34 -12.40
C ASP A 53 -7.00 -5.40 -12.40
N LYS A 54 -7.42 -6.66 -12.48
CA LYS A 54 -6.52 -7.81 -12.49
C LYS A 54 -5.90 -8.07 -13.86
N ASP A 55 -6.51 -7.60 -14.95
CA ASP A 55 -6.14 -8.00 -16.30
C ASP A 55 -6.07 -6.80 -17.24
N THR A 56 -5.07 -5.95 -17.03
CA THR A 56 -4.85 -4.75 -17.84
C THR A 56 -3.53 -4.79 -18.62
N TYR A 57 -3.33 -3.78 -19.46
CA TYR A 57 -2.08 -3.51 -20.15
C TYR A 57 -1.60 -2.09 -19.84
N PHE A 58 -0.33 -1.97 -19.46
CA PHE A 58 0.30 -0.68 -19.21
C PHE A 58 1.57 -0.54 -20.04
N PHE A 59 1.64 0.47 -20.90
CA PHE A 59 2.70 0.59 -21.93
C PHE A 59 2.93 -0.70 -22.74
N ASN A 60 1.84 -1.39 -23.11
CA ASN A 60 1.83 -2.67 -23.84
C ASN A 60 2.34 -3.90 -23.04
N ASP A 61 2.64 -3.75 -21.76
CA ASP A 61 2.99 -4.87 -20.88
C ASP A 61 1.76 -5.39 -20.12
N PRO A 62 1.54 -6.72 -20.05
CA PRO A 62 0.53 -7.32 -19.19
C PRO A 62 0.75 -6.94 -17.72
N SER A 63 -0.24 -6.31 -17.11
CA SER A 63 -0.13 -5.69 -15.79
C SER A 63 -1.41 -5.87 -14.97
N MET A 64 -1.33 -5.55 -13.67
CA MET A 64 -2.48 -5.30 -12.81
C MET A 64 -2.48 -3.83 -12.40
N GLU A 65 -3.66 -3.25 -12.31
CA GLU A 65 -3.90 -1.89 -11.84
C GLU A 65 -4.23 -1.91 -10.34
N LEU A 66 -3.56 -1.05 -9.57
CA LEU A 66 -3.57 -1.09 -8.11
C LEU A 66 -3.71 0.32 -7.51
N ASN A 67 -4.31 0.37 -6.33
CA ASN A 67 -4.11 1.47 -5.39
C ASN A 67 -3.17 1.04 -4.27
N PHE A 68 -2.04 1.74 -4.13
CA PHE A 68 -1.29 1.73 -2.88
C PHE A 68 -1.90 2.78 -1.94
N ILE A 69 -2.40 2.33 -0.79
CA ILE A 69 -3.22 3.13 0.12
C ILE A 69 -2.47 3.32 1.43
N ILE A 70 -2.40 4.56 1.89
CA ILE A 70 -1.86 4.92 3.20
C ILE A 70 -2.99 5.51 4.04
N LYS A 71 -3.36 4.84 5.12
CA LYS A 71 -4.26 5.38 6.13
C LYS A 71 -3.47 6.17 7.15
N ARG A 72 -3.95 7.36 7.49
CA ARG A 72 -3.36 8.25 8.48
C ARG A 72 -4.45 8.83 9.38
N HIS A 73 -4.09 9.28 10.56
CA HIS A 73 -4.99 9.99 11.46
C HIS A 73 -4.61 11.47 11.57
N ASN A 74 -5.61 12.34 11.62
CA ASN A 74 -5.45 13.75 11.95
C ASN A 74 -6.12 14.05 13.30
N ASP A 75 -5.29 14.44 14.28
CA ASP A 75 -5.75 14.69 15.66
C ASP A 75 -6.66 15.92 15.77
N ASP A 76 -6.48 16.93 14.92
CA ASP A 76 -7.20 18.21 15.02
C ASP A 76 -8.68 18.10 14.68
N LEU A 77 -9.00 17.28 13.68
CA LEU A 77 -10.36 16.95 13.32
C LEU A 77 -10.81 15.63 13.94
N ASN A 78 -9.91 14.91 14.62
CA ASN A 78 -10.12 13.55 15.12
C ASN A 78 -10.70 12.63 14.02
N LYS A 79 -10.03 12.61 12.86
CA LYS A 79 -10.48 11.88 11.66
C LYS A 79 -9.35 11.15 10.96
N ASP A 80 -9.67 9.94 10.53
CA ASP A 80 -8.83 9.18 9.62
C ASP A 80 -8.97 9.69 8.19
N TYR A 81 -7.88 9.66 7.43
CA TYR A 81 -7.85 10.01 6.02
C TYR A 81 -6.92 9.08 5.23
N TYR A 82 -7.14 9.03 3.93
CA TYR A 82 -6.48 8.07 3.03
C TYR A 82 -5.73 8.78 1.91
N GLU A 83 -4.48 8.41 1.72
CA GLU A 83 -3.67 8.79 0.56
C GLU A 83 -3.63 7.61 -0.42
N LEU A 84 -4.08 7.84 -1.65
CA LEU A 84 -4.12 6.82 -2.69
C LEU A 84 -3.05 7.12 -3.74
N LYS A 85 -2.23 6.12 -4.06
CA LYS A 85 -1.27 6.16 -5.17
C LYS A 85 -1.64 5.12 -6.19
N HIS A 86 -2.03 5.60 -7.36
CA HIS A 86 -2.44 4.77 -8.47
C HIS A 86 -1.21 4.25 -9.24
N VAL A 87 -1.08 2.94 -9.35
CA VAL A 87 0.14 2.28 -9.85
C VAL A 87 -0.21 1.00 -10.62
N TYR A 88 0.77 0.49 -11.36
CA TYR A 88 0.66 -0.73 -12.15
C TYR A 88 1.75 -1.70 -11.76
N VAL A 89 1.42 -2.98 -11.62
CA VAL A 89 2.43 -4.04 -11.41
C VAL A 89 2.50 -4.95 -12.63
N ASN A 90 3.69 -5.11 -13.18
CA ASN A 90 3.92 -5.98 -14.32
C ASN A 90 3.84 -7.45 -13.88
N LYS A 91 3.01 -8.26 -14.55
CA LYS A 91 2.78 -9.66 -14.17
C LYS A 91 4.00 -10.58 -14.35
N LYS A 92 4.96 -10.17 -15.19
CA LYS A 92 6.16 -10.96 -15.54
C LYS A 92 7.40 -10.50 -14.77
N THR A 93 7.63 -9.18 -14.71
CA THR A 93 8.84 -8.62 -14.09
C THR A 93 8.65 -8.27 -12.62
N PHE A 94 7.39 -8.24 -12.16
CA PHE A 94 6.99 -7.82 -10.81
C PHE A 94 7.31 -6.36 -10.49
N GLU A 95 7.74 -5.58 -11.47
CA GLU A 95 8.02 -4.15 -11.30
C GLU A 95 6.72 -3.39 -11.07
N ILE A 96 6.74 -2.48 -10.11
CA ILE A 96 5.67 -1.55 -9.84
C ILE A 96 6.03 -0.22 -10.51
N LYS A 97 5.17 0.24 -11.41
CA LYS A 97 5.32 1.46 -12.19
C LYS A 97 4.28 2.50 -11.74
N SER A 98 4.70 3.75 -11.67
CA SER A 98 3.78 4.89 -11.56
C SER A 98 2.90 5.00 -12.80
N ASN A 99 1.83 5.79 -12.73
CA ASN A 99 1.00 6.16 -13.88
C ASN A 99 1.79 6.82 -15.04
N MET A 100 2.99 7.35 -14.78
CA MET A 100 3.89 7.91 -15.80
C MET A 100 4.86 6.88 -16.40
N GLY A 101 4.83 5.62 -15.96
CA GLY A 101 5.71 4.56 -16.47
C GLY A 101 7.03 4.39 -15.74
N ALA A 102 7.39 5.30 -14.84
CA ALA A 102 8.60 5.16 -14.03
C ALA A 102 8.47 3.98 -13.07
N VAL A 103 9.50 3.12 -13.02
CA VAL A 103 9.61 2.04 -12.03
C VAL A 103 9.88 2.67 -10.66
N ILE A 104 9.00 2.40 -9.72
CA ILE A 104 9.02 2.96 -8.35
C ILE A 104 9.04 1.87 -7.29
N GLY A 105 9.03 0.60 -7.69
CA GLY A 105 8.95 -0.49 -6.75
C GLY A 105 9.00 -1.86 -7.41
N LYS A 106 8.88 -2.89 -6.59
CA LYS A 106 8.87 -4.29 -7.02
C LYS A 106 8.14 -5.17 -6.01
N PHE A 107 7.32 -6.09 -6.50
CA PHE A 107 6.73 -7.16 -5.72
C PHE A 107 7.70 -8.34 -5.58
N ASN A 108 7.79 -8.90 -4.37
CA ASN A 108 8.59 -10.08 -4.09
C ASN A 108 7.70 -11.34 -4.03
N PRO A 109 7.75 -12.22 -5.04
CA PRO A 109 6.93 -13.44 -5.04
C PRO A 109 7.35 -14.47 -3.98
N ASP A 110 8.55 -14.37 -3.40
CA ASP A 110 9.01 -15.36 -2.42
C ASP A 110 8.27 -15.24 -1.08
N ASN A 111 7.86 -14.02 -0.72
CA ASN A 111 7.24 -13.73 0.58
C ASN A 111 5.99 -12.82 0.51
N GLY A 112 5.69 -12.24 -0.65
CA GLY A 112 4.58 -11.31 -0.84
C GLY A 112 4.90 -9.85 -0.48
N ASP A 113 6.15 -9.56 -0.07
CA ASP A 113 6.55 -8.20 0.29
C ASP A 113 6.60 -7.28 -0.93
N VAL A 114 6.55 -5.98 -0.66
CA VAL A 114 6.63 -4.95 -1.69
C VAL A 114 7.73 -3.95 -1.35
N LEU A 115 8.65 -3.73 -2.29
CA LEU A 115 9.50 -2.55 -2.30
C LEU A 115 8.74 -1.42 -3.00
N PHE A 116 8.60 -0.27 -2.36
CA PHE A 116 7.94 0.89 -2.96
C PHE A 116 8.63 2.18 -2.50
N ASN A 117 9.15 2.98 -3.44
CA ASN A 117 9.97 4.17 -3.20
C ASN A 117 11.07 3.94 -2.14
N ASP A 118 11.89 2.89 -2.33
CA ASP A 118 13.01 2.52 -1.44
C ASP A 118 12.61 2.15 0.00
N VAL A 119 11.34 1.84 0.21
CA VAL A 119 10.79 1.35 1.48
C VAL A 119 10.25 -0.06 1.29
N ASN A 120 10.62 -0.95 2.21
CA ASN A 120 10.11 -2.32 2.24
C ASN A 120 8.83 -2.38 3.07
N TYR A 121 7.82 -3.00 2.49
CA TYR A 121 6.52 -3.25 3.09
C TYR A 121 6.34 -4.75 3.21
N THR A 122 6.25 -5.23 4.45
CA THR A 122 6.08 -6.66 4.75
C THR A 122 4.60 -7.01 4.73
N TYR A 123 4.26 -8.05 3.97
CA TYR A 123 2.88 -8.55 3.89
C TYR A 123 2.40 -9.02 5.26
N LYS A 124 1.18 -8.63 5.64
CA LYS A 124 0.59 -8.99 6.93
C LYS A 124 -0.58 -9.96 6.76
N ASP A 125 -1.63 -9.52 6.08
CA ASP A 125 -2.86 -10.29 5.88
C ASP A 125 -3.70 -9.72 4.72
N LYS A 126 -4.86 -10.33 4.45
CA LYS A 126 -5.76 -9.96 3.34
C LYS A 126 -6.68 -8.77 3.63
N THR A 127 -6.50 -8.07 4.75
CA THR A 127 -7.37 -6.94 5.13
C THR A 127 -7.21 -5.81 4.13
N ILE A 128 -8.34 -5.21 3.74
CA ILE A 128 -8.42 -4.00 2.93
C ILE A 128 -9.37 -3.00 3.63
N PRO A 129 -9.17 -1.68 3.43
CA PRO A 129 -10.07 -0.69 3.98
C PRO A 129 -11.45 -0.75 3.31
N ASN A 130 -12.48 -0.22 3.98
CA ASN A 130 -13.79 -0.02 3.37
C ASN A 130 -13.66 1.01 2.23
N PRO A 131 -14.10 0.70 1.00
CA PRO A 131 -14.00 1.62 -0.14
C PRO A 131 -14.61 3.00 0.12
N GLU A 132 -15.69 3.10 0.90
CA GLU A 132 -16.33 4.38 1.22
C GLU A 132 -15.42 5.29 2.07
N ASP A 133 -14.66 4.72 3.00
CA ASP A 133 -13.74 5.47 3.85
C ASP A 133 -12.59 6.06 3.03
N THR A 134 -12.15 5.35 1.99
CA THR A 134 -11.05 5.79 1.11
C THR A 134 -11.38 7.06 0.31
N LYS A 135 -12.65 7.46 0.24
CA LYS A 135 -13.08 8.73 -0.37
C LYS A 135 -12.72 9.94 0.50
N TYR A 136 -12.45 9.75 1.80
CA TYR A 136 -11.96 10.82 2.66
C TYR A 136 -10.46 11.02 2.45
N THR A 137 -10.13 11.79 1.42
CA THR A 137 -8.75 12.02 0.99
C THR A 137 -8.11 13.19 1.73
N MET A 138 -6.81 13.38 1.48
CA MET A 138 -6.05 14.54 1.95
C MET A 138 -6.68 15.88 1.56
N ASP A 139 -7.31 15.99 0.37
CA ASP A 139 -7.92 17.26 -0.05
C ASP A 139 -9.23 17.55 0.72
N THR A 140 -10.01 16.51 1.03
CA THR A 140 -11.19 16.64 1.90
C THR A 140 -10.77 17.00 3.32
N LEU A 141 -9.71 16.37 3.85
CA LEU A 141 -9.13 16.73 5.14
C LEU A 141 -8.70 18.21 5.15
N PHE A 142 -7.94 18.63 4.15
CA PHE A 142 -7.46 20.00 4.01
C PHE A 142 -8.60 21.01 3.99
N SER A 143 -9.64 20.77 3.18
CA SER A 143 -10.80 21.65 3.12
C SER A 143 -11.48 21.79 4.48
N ASN A 144 -11.70 20.67 5.19
CA ASN A 144 -12.31 20.71 6.52
C ASN A 144 -11.43 21.42 7.56
N LEU A 145 -10.10 21.28 7.48
CA LEU A 145 -9.17 21.99 8.36
C LEU A 145 -9.22 23.51 8.14
N MET A 146 -9.34 23.94 6.90
CA MET A 146 -9.55 25.36 6.55
C MET A 146 -10.87 25.88 7.12
N ASP A 147 -11.94 25.11 6.99
CA ASP A 147 -13.27 25.50 7.49
C ASP A 147 -13.33 25.54 9.02
N ALA A 148 -12.57 24.68 9.71
CA ALA A 148 -12.49 24.67 11.16
C ALA A 148 -11.81 25.92 11.75
N ASN A 149 -11.04 26.67 10.95
CA ASN A 149 -10.41 27.95 11.31
C ASN A 149 -9.62 27.91 12.64
N LEU A 150 -8.91 26.80 12.91
CA LEU A 150 -8.21 26.59 14.18
C LEU A 150 -7.03 27.58 14.33
N PRO A 151 -6.77 28.13 15.53
CA PRO A 151 -5.76 29.17 15.76
C PRO A 151 -4.37 28.85 15.21
N LYS A 152 -3.93 27.58 15.31
CA LYS A 152 -2.62 27.14 14.83
C LYS A 152 -2.44 27.22 13.31
N TYR A 153 -3.52 27.33 12.55
CA TYR A 153 -3.48 27.50 11.09
C TYR A 153 -3.70 28.95 10.64
N GLN A 154 -4.08 29.86 11.56
CA GLN A 154 -4.44 31.25 11.22
C GLN A 154 -3.26 32.09 10.71
N HIS A 155 -2.02 31.81 11.11
CA HIS A 155 -0.84 32.52 10.56
C HIS A 155 -0.51 32.13 9.11
N SER A 156 -1.14 31.08 8.58
CA SER A 156 -1.10 30.71 7.16
C SER A 156 -2.05 31.55 6.29
N TYR A 157 -2.90 32.38 6.91
CA TYR A 157 -3.83 33.31 6.26
C TYR A 157 -3.15 34.63 5.86
N SER A 158 -2.18 34.61 4.96
CA SER A 158 -1.78 35.83 4.26
C SER A 158 -2.73 36.08 3.08
N HIS A 159 -4.03 36.33 3.31
CA HIS A 159 -5.10 36.67 2.34
C HIS A 159 -5.18 35.90 1.00
N LEU A 160 -4.42 34.82 0.85
CA LEU A 160 -4.46 33.78 -0.15
C LEU A 160 -4.13 32.50 0.61
N PRO A 161 -4.94 31.44 0.51
CA PRO A 161 -4.69 30.20 1.21
C PRO A 161 -3.41 29.60 0.63
N ASN A 162 -2.27 29.81 1.30
CA ASN A 162 -1.05 29.15 0.87
C ASN A 162 -1.13 27.69 1.32
N SER A 163 -1.85 26.89 0.54
CA SER A 163 -2.12 25.47 0.80
C SER A 163 -0.85 24.65 1.05
N ILE A 164 0.32 25.17 0.66
CA ILE A 164 1.63 24.56 0.88
C ILE A 164 2.01 24.55 2.37
N LEU A 165 1.78 25.64 3.11
CA LEU A 165 2.17 25.74 4.52
C LEU A 165 1.36 24.79 5.40
N ILE A 166 0.04 24.76 5.21
CA ILE A 166 -0.84 23.87 5.95
C ILE A 166 -0.58 22.40 5.59
N ARG A 167 -0.33 22.10 4.30
CA ARG A 167 0.10 20.74 3.90
C ARG A 167 1.36 20.34 4.65
N GLN A 168 2.38 21.20 4.73
CA GLN A 168 3.59 20.91 5.51
C GLN A 168 3.25 20.61 6.97
N THR A 169 2.42 21.41 7.62
CA THR A 169 2.03 21.21 9.03
C THR A 169 1.25 19.92 9.28
N ILE A 170 0.52 19.38 8.29
CA ILE A 170 -0.17 18.08 8.42
C ILE A 170 0.82 16.90 8.36
N TYR A 171 1.98 17.08 7.74
CA TYR A 171 2.99 16.01 7.61
C TYR A 171 3.95 15.88 8.80
N TYR A 172 3.98 16.85 9.73
CA TYR A 172 4.89 16.89 10.90
C TYR A 172 4.17 16.66 12.23
#